data_AF-A0AAN9C199-F1
#
_entry.id   AF-A0AAN9C199-F1
#
_cell.length_a   1.000
_cell.length_b   1.000
_cell.length_c   1.000
_cell.angle_alpha   90.00
_cell.angle_beta   90.00
_cell.angle_gamma   90.00
#
_symmetry.space_group_name_H-M   'P 1'
#
loop_
_entity.id
_entity.type
_entity.pdbx_description
1 polymer ?
#
loop_
_entity_poly.entity_id
_entity_poly.type
_entity_poly.pdbx_seq_one_letter_code
_entity_poly.pdbx_strand_id
1 'polypeptide(L)'
;MSEGWGKRATTRIDRSQFGNDELLKSLGQQFNLDFANYDQWQRKKPSRPPPPPKQKATEQTLSFLVSRPSKSADTGKKALSYREKKIAVKNQEEDKKRWERITILELRIQTRSKTLQQYKKRMKELLDENIKLKTEIDDTETDTHGGVKSLLRRYEKYRGGIAQLNTNFTKELAEAQADLAQTKQRVERELKVLEQQVAEVDQRLKTKQDELRVLNSYKDKEYPVKAMMITNLMKELENVKNSNQEDSEELEHIINTELGKYEKERIHTTNDITRVVTEDAVGMMHPSLKDMALQNMVMKKEIEFHTKEQVGLRDATKALEREVDKLLRDPKTNIRLQMFPEFFPTRTKCTPDMDVVLDIPTQQWLPI
;
A
#
# COMPACT_ATOMS: atom_id res chain seq x y z
N MET A 1 -31.64 69.07 -54.60
CA MET A 1 -30.96 67.76 -54.59
C MET A 1 -29.89 67.79 -53.51
N SER A 2 -30.17 67.16 -52.35
CA SER A 2 -29.22 67.03 -51.24
C SER A 2 -29.26 65.58 -50.81
N GLU A 3 -28.45 64.75 -51.45
CA GLU A 3 -28.28 63.36 -51.02
C GLU A 3 -27.52 63.35 -49.70
N GLY A 4 -28.24 62.95 -48.64
CA GLY A 4 -27.70 62.87 -47.30
C GLY A 4 -26.55 61.88 -47.21
N TRP A 5 -25.54 62.26 -46.43
CA TRP A 5 -24.31 61.52 -46.13
C TRP A 5 -24.51 60.05 -45.72
N GLY A 6 -25.71 59.65 -45.30
CA GLY A 6 -26.04 58.28 -44.89
C GLY A 6 -25.94 57.23 -45.99
N LYS A 7 -26.16 57.57 -47.27
CA LYS A 7 -26.12 56.57 -48.36
C LYS A 7 -24.69 56.18 -48.78
N ARG A 8 -23.70 57.02 -48.51
CA ARG A 8 -22.29 56.76 -48.87
C ARG A 8 -21.57 55.85 -47.86
N ALA A 9 -22.08 55.74 -46.63
CA ALA A 9 -21.52 54.84 -45.62
C ALA A 9 -21.93 53.37 -45.85
N THR A 10 -23.11 53.12 -46.42
CA THR A 10 -23.65 51.77 -46.62
C THR A 10 -23.00 50.99 -47.76
N THR A 11 -22.27 51.63 -48.67
CA THR A 11 -21.62 50.97 -49.82
C THR A 11 -20.15 50.63 -49.59
N ARG A 12 -19.55 51.02 -48.44
CA ARG A 12 -18.13 50.79 -48.13
C ARG A 12 -17.83 49.54 -47.31
N ILE A 13 -18.85 48.83 -46.84
CA ILE A 13 -18.68 47.59 -46.06
C ILE A 13 -19.19 46.44 -46.91
N ASP A 14 -18.27 45.57 -47.35
CA ASP A 14 -18.61 44.33 -48.03
C ASP A 14 -19.24 43.36 -47.02
N ARG A 15 -20.58 43.26 -47.08
CA ARG A 15 -21.40 42.54 -46.09
C ARG A 15 -21.25 41.02 -46.16
N SER A 16 -20.60 40.51 -47.21
CA SER A 16 -20.30 39.08 -47.34
C SER A 16 -19.24 38.60 -46.33
N GLN A 17 -18.43 39.51 -45.78
CA GLN A 17 -17.32 39.16 -44.88
C GLN A 17 -17.76 38.79 -43.46
N PHE A 18 -18.94 39.23 -43.01
CA PHE A 18 -19.42 38.99 -41.64
C PHE A 18 -20.49 37.88 -41.54
N GLY A 19 -20.93 37.31 -42.66
CA GLY A 19 -21.96 36.25 -42.68
C GLY A 19 -21.48 34.90 -42.14
N ASN A 20 -20.16 34.68 -42.11
CA ASN A 20 -19.52 33.44 -41.70
C ASN A 20 -18.80 33.53 -40.34
N ASP A 21 -18.94 34.64 -39.63
CA ASP A 21 -18.24 34.85 -38.35
C ASP A 21 -18.92 34.04 -37.24
N GLU A 22 -18.30 32.92 -36.83
CA GLU A 22 -18.84 31.97 -35.85
C GLU A 22 -19.06 32.61 -34.47
N LEU A 23 -18.24 33.62 -34.13
CA LEU A 23 -18.41 34.42 -32.91
C LEU A 23 -19.73 35.20 -32.92
N LEU A 24 -20.10 35.81 -34.05
CA LEU A 24 -21.36 36.57 -34.14
C LEU A 24 -22.59 35.64 -34.17
N LYS A 25 -22.47 34.44 -34.76
CA LYS A 25 -23.54 33.42 -34.72
C LYS A 25 -23.76 32.85 -33.33
N SER A 26 -22.69 32.56 -32.59
CA SER A 26 -22.78 32.06 -31.21
C SER A 26 -23.34 33.11 -30.25
N LEU A 27 -22.97 34.38 -30.42
CA LEU A 27 -23.57 35.51 -29.69
C LEU A 27 -25.05 35.73 -30.09
N GLY A 28 -25.41 35.60 -31.37
CA GLY A 28 -26.80 35.70 -31.83
C GLY A 28 -27.73 34.64 -31.22
N GLN A 29 -27.23 33.39 -31.09
CA GLN A 29 -27.98 32.29 -30.47
C GLN A 29 -28.11 32.44 -28.94
N GLN A 30 -27.10 32.98 -28.25
CA GLN A 30 -27.18 33.22 -26.80
C GLN A 30 -28.16 34.33 -26.41
N PHE A 31 -28.40 35.31 -27.29
CA PHE A 31 -29.21 36.48 -26.97
C PHE A 31 -30.54 36.58 -27.73
N ASN A 32 -30.91 35.60 -28.58
CA ASN A 32 -32.13 35.65 -29.42
C ASN A 32 -32.27 36.97 -30.21
N LEU A 33 -31.14 37.47 -30.73
CA LEU A 33 -31.08 38.71 -31.51
C LEU A 33 -30.67 38.37 -32.94
N ASP A 34 -31.59 38.56 -33.88
CA ASP A 34 -31.32 38.39 -35.30
C ASP A 34 -30.70 39.68 -35.87
N PHE A 35 -29.38 39.70 -36.00
CA PHE A 35 -28.62 40.87 -36.47
C PHE A 35 -28.90 41.23 -37.93
N ALA A 36 -29.58 40.36 -38.68
CA ALA A 36 -29.99 40.62 -40.06
C ALA A 36 -31.20 41.56 -40.16
N ASN A 37 -32.00 41.71 -39.10
CA ASN A 37 -33.26 42.46 -39.15
C ASN A 37 -33.18 43.78 -38.36
N TYR A 38 -32.70 44.82 -39.05
CA TYR A 38 -32.49 46.17 -38.50
C TYR A 38 -33.72 47.09 -38.58
N ASP A 39 -34.90 46.57 -38.95
CA ASP A 39 -36.15 47.34 -39.11
C ASP A 39 -36.66 48.00 -37.81
N GLN A 40 -36.19 47.51 -36.67
CA GLN A 40 -36.42 48.06 -35.33
C GLN A 40 -35.76 49.43 -35.10
N TRP A 41 -34.79 49.83 -35.94
CA TRP A 41 -34.11 51.13 -35.87
C TRP A 41 -34.51 52.09 -37.00
N GLN A 42 -35.47 51.72 -37.84
CA GLN A 42 -36.03 52.64 -38.82
C GLN A 42 -36.94 53.66 -38.12
N ARG A 43 -36.59 54.95 -38.22
CA ARG A 43 -37.43 56.05 -37.73
C ARG A 43 -38.76 56.07 -38.51
N LYS A 44 -39.84 55.62 -37.88
CA LYS A 44 -41.20 55.85 -38.39
C LYS A 44 -41.43 57.36 -38.50
N LYS A 45 -41.84 57.83 -39.69
CA LYS A 45 -42.21 59.23 -39.91
C LYS A 45 -43.37 59.59 -38.95
N PRO A 46 -43.34 60.75 -38.26
CA PRO A 46 -44.46 61.16 -37.43
C PRO A 46 -45.70 61.36 -38.31
N SER A 47 -46.78 60.65 -37.99
CA SER A 47 -48.11 60.91 -38.51
C SER A 47 -48.56 62.29 -38.00
N ARG A 48 -48.91 63.20 -38.90
CA ARG A 48 -49.47 64.51 -38.54
C ARG A 48 -50.77 64.32 -37.75
N PRO A 49 -51.00 65.07 -36.65
CA PRO A 49 -52.30 65.10 -36.01
C PRO A 49 -53.36 65.70 -36.95
N PRO A 50 -54.63 65.25 -36.88
CA PRO A 50 -55.69 65.79 -37.71
C PRO A 50 -56.00 67.25 -37.30
N PRO A 51 -56.46 68.11 -38.24
CA PRO A 51 -56.85 69.47 -37.93
C PRO A 51 -58.10 69.51 -37.04
N PRO A 52 -58.27 70.56 -36.22
CA PRO A 52 -59.39 70.69 -35.29
C PRO A 52 -60.76 70.80 -36.01
N PRO A 53 -61.86 70.32 -35.39
CA PRO A 53 -63.18 70.30 -36.00
C PRO A 53 -63.76 71.71 -36.17
N LYS A 54 -64.31 71.97 -37.37
CA LYS A 54 -65.09 73.17 -37.69
C LYS A 54 -66.32 73.23 -36.80
N GLN A 55 -66.38 74.20 -35.88
CA GLN A 55 -67.59 74.49 -35.13
C GLN A 55 -68.63 75.10 -36.08
N LYS A 56 -69.75 74.39 -36.26
CA LYS A 56 -70.96 74.91 -36.91
C LYS A 56 -71.53 76.02 -36.02
N ALA A 57 -71.76 77.18 -36.61
CA ALA A 57 -72.53 78.25 -35.99
C ALA A 57 -73.96 77.75 -35.77
N THR A 58 -74.36 77.58 -34.51
CA THR A 58 -75.76 77.32 -34.15
C THR A 58 -76.46 78.67 -34.06
N GLU A 59 -77.34 78.92 -35.01
CA GLU A 59 -78.29 80.03 -35.02
C GLU A 59 -79.13 80.01 -33.73
N GLN A 60 -78.95 81.03 -32.89
CA GLN A 60 -79.87 81.29 -31.79
C GLN A 60 -81.00 82.18 -32.32
N THR A 61 -82.16 81.55 -32.48
CA THR A 61 -83.47 82.17 -32.71
C THR A 61 -83.80 83.13 -31.56
N LEU A 62 -83.90 84.42 -31.87
CA LEU A 62 -84.40 85.44 -30.95
C LEU A 62 -85.93 85.36 -30.93
N SER A 63 -86.49 84.88 -29.81
CA SER A 63 -87.92 84.92 -29.52
C SER A 63 -88.33 86.33 -29.07
N PHE A 64 -89.20 86.95 -29.87
CA PHE A 64 -89.74 88.29 -29.65
C PHE A 64 -90.98 88.20 -28.73
N LEU A 65 -90.83 88.47 -27.44
CA LEU A 65 -91.94 88.57 -26.50
C LEU A 65 -92.43 90.03 -26.42
N VAL A 66 -93.54 90.32 -27.11
CA VAL A 66 -94.27 91.59 -27.02
C VAL A 66 -95.28 91.47 -25.87
N SER A 67 -94.93 92.01 -24.70
CA SER A 67 -95.89 92.21 -23.61
C SER A 67 -96.56 93.58 -23.75
N ARG A 68 -97.87 93.54 -23.97
CA ARG A 68 -98.80 94.67 -24.13
C ARG A 68 -99.27 95.14 -22.73
N PRO A 69 -99.11 96.41 -22.33
CA PRO A 69 -99.59 96.85 -21.02
C PRO A 69 -101.07 97.20 -21.00
N SER A 70 -101.68 96.85 -19.87
CA SER A 70 -103.02 97.11 -19.39
C SER A 70 -103.38 98.60 -19.33
N LYS A 71 -104.62 98.93 -19.68
CA LYS A 71 -105.25 100.23 -19.42
C LYS A 71 -106.01 100.16 -18.11
N SER A 72 -105.72 101.08 -17.18
CA SER A 72 -106.64 101.45 -16.11
C SER A 72 -106.44 102.92 -15.71
N ALA A 73 -107.58 103.62 -15.69
CA ALA A 73 -107.96 104.80 -14.90
C ALA A 73 -107.13 106.10 -14.96
N ASP A 74 -107.75 107.07 -15.63
CA ASP A 74 -108.25 108.35 -15.08
C ASP A 74 -107.27 109.48 -14.68
N THR A 75 -107.36 110.61 -15.38
CA THR A 75 -107.78 111.92 -14.82
C THR A 75 -107.57 113.07 -15.83
N GLY A 76 -108.58 113.94 -15.94
CA GLY A 76 -108.40 115.39 -16.19
C GLY A 76 -107.93 115.86 -17.57
N LYS A 77 -108.85 115.99 -18.53
CA LYS A 77 -108.62 116.79 -19.75
C LYS A 77 -108.56 118.28 -19.40
N LYS A 78 -107.38 118.90 -19.46
CA LYS A 78 -107.22 120.35 -19.71
C LYS A 78 -106.60 120.53 -21.09
N ALA A 79 -107.18 121.43 -21.89
CA ALA A 79 -106.77 121.69 -23.26
C ALA A 79 -105.35 122.30 -23.30
N LEU A 80 -104.37 121.52 -23.78
CA LEU A 80 -102.99 121.95 -24.01
C LEU A 80 -102.81 122.48 -25.44
N SER A 81 -102.02 123.54 -25.55
CA SER A 81 -101.82 124.37 -26.74
C SER A 81 -100.92 123.70 -27.79
N TYR A 82 -101.04 124.08 -29.06
CA TYR A 82 -100.29 123.52 -30.21
C TYR A 82 -98.76 123.56 -30.02
N ARG A 83 -98.25 124.50 -29.21
CA ARG A 83 -96.82 124.65 -28.88
C ARG A 83 -96.31 123.56 -27.93
N GLU A 84 -97.14 123.08 -27.02
CA GLU A 84 -96.80 122.02 -26.03
C GLU A 84 -96.77 120.63 -26.69
N LYS A 85 -97.63 120.40 -27.69
CA LYS A 85 -97.58 119.18 -28.51
C LYS A 85 -96.29 119.07 -29.34
N LYS A 86 -95.77 120.18 -29.88
CA LYS A 86 -94.53 120.20 -30.67
C LYS A 86 -93.28 119.97 -29.81
N ILE A 87 -93.27 120.48 -28.58
CA ILE A 87 -92.20 120.23 -27.59
C ILE A 87 -92.25 118.78 -27.09
N ALA A 88 -93.46 118.24 -26.86
CA ALA A 88 -93.63 116.83 -26.48
C ALA A 88 -93.14 115.86 -27.57
N VAL A 89 -93.39 116.14 -28.85
CA VAL A 89 -92.88 115.32 -29.97
C VAL A 89 -91.35 115.41 -30.09
N LYS A 90 -90.75 116.60 -29.92
CA LYS A 90 -89.29 116.78 -29.93
C LYS A 90 -88.62 116.09 -28.74
N ASN A 91 -89.23 116.15 -27.55
CA ASN A 91 -88.76 115.43 -26.37
C ASN A 91 -88.88 113.92 -26.57
N GLN A 92 -89.97 113.44 -27.15
CA GLN A 92 -90.16 112.02 -27.46
C GLN A 92 -89.13 111.49 -28.48
N GLU A 93 -88.69 112.32 -29.43
CA GLU A 93 -87.66 111.97 -30.41
C GLU A 93 -86.24 112.00 -29.80
N GLU A 94 -85.96 112.96 -28.91
CA GLU A 94 -84.72 112.97 -28.12
C GLU A 94 -84.67 111.82 -27.11
N ASP A 95 -85.81 111.42 -26.53
CA ASP A 95 -85.95 110.26 -25.67
C ASP A 95 -85.73 108.96 -26.44
N LYS A 96 -86.19 108.86 -27.70
CA LYS A 96 -85.84 107.74 -28.59
C LYS A 96 -84.33 107.68 -28.87
N LYS A 97 -83.68 108.80 -29.21
CA LYS A 97 -82.22 108.84 -29.41
C LYS A 97 -81.44 108.53 -28.12
N ARG A 98 -81.96 108.95 -26.95
CA ARG A 98 -81.40 108.58 -25.64
C ARG A 98 -81.55 107.09 -25.40
N TRP A 99 -82.73 106.54 -25.69
CA TRP A 99 -83.00 105.11 -25.56
C TRP A 99 -82.10 104.27 -26.46
N GLU A 100 -81.97 104.61 -27.75
CA GLU A 100 -81.04 103.96 -28.69
C GLU A 100 -79.59 104.02 -28.21
N ARG A 101 -79.13 105.18 -27.69
CA ARG A 101 -77.79 105.31 -27.10
C ARG A 101 -77.62 104.43 -25.87
N ILE A 102 -78.63 104.36 -24.99
CA ILE A 102 -78.62 103.48 -23.82
C ILE A 102 -78.56 102.02 -24.27
N THR A 103 -79.39 101.61 -25.23
CA THR A 103 -79.39 100.24 -25.77
C THR A 103 -78.05 99.86 -26.41
N ILE A 104 -77.41 100.76 -27.16
CA ILE A 104 -76.08 100.54 -27.74
C ILE A 104 -75.02 100.40 -26.63
N LEU A 105 -75.07 101.24 -25.60
CA LEU A 105 -74.15 101.15 -24.45
C LEU A 105 -74.37 99.85 -23.67
N GLU A 106 -75.62 99.43 -23.46
CA GLU A 106 -75.97 98.15 -22.83
C GLU A 106 -75.42 96.97 -23.63
N LEU A 107 -75.62 96.94 -24.95
CA LEU A 107 -75.03 95.94 -25.84
C LEU A 107 -73.50 95.91 -25.75
N ARG A 108 -72.86 97.09 -25.68
CA ARG A 108 -71.40 97.21 -25.53
C ARG A 108 -70.91 96.71 -24.17
N ILE A 109 -71.65 96.99 -23.09
CA ILE A 109 -71.37 96.49 -21.74
C ILE A 109 -71.54 94.97 -21.72
N GLN A 110 -72.61 94.44 -22.31
CA GLN A 110 -72.86 92.99 -22.38
C GLN A 110 -71.78 92.25 -23.17
N THR A 111 -71.39 92.77 -24.35
CA THR A 111 -70.30 92.17 -25.14
C THR A 111 -68.97 92.23 -24.41
N ARG A 112 -68.62 93.37 -23.79
CA ARG A 112 -67.40 93.49 -22.99
C ARG A 112 -67.41 92.55 -21.77
N SER A 113 -68.53 92.43 -21.08
CA SER A 113 -68.71 91.48 -19.97
C SER A 113 -68.52 90.03 -20.42
N LYS A 114 -69.11 89.63 -21.56
CA LYS A 114 -68.90 88.30 -22.17
C LYS A 114 -67.43 88.06 -22.52
N THR A 115 -66.74 89.02 -23.14
CA THR A 115 -65.30 88.86 -23.44
C THR A 115 -64.45 88.74 -22.17
N LEU A 116 -64.78 89.48 -21.12
CA LEU A 116 -64.08 89.41 -19.83
C LEU A 116 -64.32 88.05 -19.14
N GLN A 117 -65.52 87.50 -19.23
CA GLN A 117 -65.83 86.14 -18.79
C GLN A 117 -65.03 85.09 -19.57
N GLN A 118 -64.91 85.24 -20.90
CA GLN A 118 -64.08 84.35 -21.73
C GLN A 118 -62.61 84.44 -21.35
N TYR A 119 -62.06 85.64 -21.11
CA TYR A 119 -60.68 85.79 -20.63
C TYR A 119 -60.47 85.16 -19.25
N LYS A 120 -61.41 85.35 -18.31
CA LYS A 120 -61.37 84.69 -17.01
C LYS A 120 -61.41 83.17 -17.13
N LYS A 121 -62.21 82.63 -18.05
CA LYS A 121 -62.26 81.19 -18.32
C LYS A 121 -60.92 80.70 -18.88
N ARG A 122 -60.39 81.38 -19.90
CA ARG A 122 -59.10 81.04 -20.51
C ARG A 122 -57.95 81.12 -19.51
N MET A 123 -57.95 82.12 -18.63
CA MET A 123 -56.96 82.24 -17.57
C MET A 123 -56.99 81.04 -16.62
N LYS A 124 -58.18 80.55 -16.22
CA LYS A 124 -58.31 79.34 -15.40
C LYS A 124 -57.83 78.11 -16.15
N GLU A 125 -58.22 77.93 -17.41
CA GLU A 125 -57.76 76.82 -18.25
C GLU A 125 -56.23 76.79 -18.37
N LEU A 126 -55.59 77.94 -18.59
CA LEU A 126 -54.14 78.05 -18.66
C LEU A 126 -53.46 77.74 -17.32
N LEU A 127 -54.08 78.14 -16.21
CA LEU A 127 -53.56 77.85 -14.87
C LEU A 127 -53.66 76.33 -14.58
N ASP A 128 -54.79 75.70 -14.91
CA ASP A 128 -54.98 74.26 -14.78
C ASP A 128 -54.02 73.47 -15.68
N GLU A 129 -53.81 73.92 -16.93
CA GLU A 129 -52.82 73.35 -17.86
C GLU A 129 -51.40 73.49 -17.29
N ASN A 130 -51.04 74.63 -16.72
CA ASN A 130 -49.71 74.85 -16.14
C ASN A 130 -49.47 73.97 -14.90
N ILE A 131 -50.48 73.83 -14.03
CA ILE A 131 -50.41 72.91 -12.88
C ILE A 131 -50.21 71.48 -13.36
N LYS A 132 -50.97 71.02 -14.37
CA LYS A 132 -50.81 69.67 -14.93
C LYS A 132 -49.43 69.43 -15.52
N LEU A 133 -48.92 70.38 -16.30
CA LEU A 133 -47.58 70.27 -16.86
C LEU A 133 -46.51 70.22 -15.76
N LYS A 134 -46.67 71.02 -14.70
CA LYS A 134 -45.76 70.97 -13.56
C LYS A 134 -45.78 69.59 -12.88
N THR A 135 -46.97 69.04 -12.62
CA THR A 135 -47.07 67.70 -12.00
C THR A 135 -46.49 66.62 -12.90
N GLU A 136 -46.71 66.69 -14.22
CA GLU A 136 -46.13 65.72 -15.17
C GLU A 136 -44.59 65.81 -15.20
N ILE A 137 -44.03 67.02 -15.12
CA ILE A 137 -42.57 67.22 -15.02
C ILE A 137 -42.07 66.63 -13.70
N ASP A 138 -42.68 66.98 -12.57
CA ASP A 138 -42.27 66.49 -11.25
C ASP A 138 -42.35 64.94 -11.19
N ASP A 139 -43.40 64.33 -11.75
CA ASP A 139 -43.57 62.88 -11.80
C ASP A 139 -42.50 62.22 -12.69
N THR A 140 -42.24 62.75 -13.89
CA THR A 140 -41.20 62.21 -14.77
C THR A 140 -39.79 62.39 -14.19
N GLU A 141 -39.52 63.51 -13.52
CA GLU A 141 -38.26 63.73 -12.81
C GLU A 141 -38.09 62.75 -11.65
N THR A 142 -39.13 62.53 -10.84
CA THR A 142 -39.05 61.59 -9.71
C THR A 142 -38.87 60.14 -10.17
N ASP A 143 -39.56 59.71 -11.22
CA ASP A 143 -39.40 58.38 -11.81
C ASP A 143 -38.00 58.17 -12.39
N THR A 144 -37.49 59.14 -13.16
CA THR A 144 -36.14 59.07 -13.74
C THR A 144 -35.06 59.10 -12.66
N HIS A 145 -35.20 59.96 -11.64
CA HIS A 145 -34.30 59.98 -10.48
C HIS A 145 -34.36 58.67 -9.69
N GLY A 146 -35.54 58.08 -9.51
CA GLY A 146 -35.73 56.77 -8.90
C GLY A 146 -35.00 55.67 -9.67
N GLY A 147 -35.16 55.66 -10.99
CA GLY A 147 -34.47 54.76 -11.92
C GLY A 147 -32.95 54.87 -11.80
N VAL A 148 -32.40 56.09 -11.94
CA VAL A 148 -30.96 56.36 -11.83
C VAL A 148 -30.41 55.96 -10.45
N LYS A 149 -31.11 56.29 -9.36
CA LYS A 149 -30.70 55.93 -8.00
C LYS A 149 -30.68 54.43 -7.77
N SER A 150 -31.67 53.71 -8.30
CA SER A 150 -31.72 52.24 -8.22
C SER A 150 -30.56 51.59 -9.00
N LEU A 151 -30.22 52.15 -10.16
CA LEU A 151 -29.12 51.69 -10.99
C LEU A 151 -27.77 51.93 -10.30
N LEU A 152 -27.55 53.13 -9.75
CA LEU A 152 -26.33 53.46 -8.98
C LEU A 152 -26.12 52.51 -7.80
N ARG A 153 -27.17 52.25 -7.01
CA ARG A 153 -27.11 51.27 -5.91
C ARG A 153 -26.73 49.87 -6.40
N ARG A 154 -27.17 49.48 -7.60
CA ARG A 154 -26.79 48.19 -8.20
C ARG A 154 -25.32 48.17 -8.58
N TYR A 155 -24.81 49.24 -9.19
CA TYR A 155 -23.38 49.38 -9.50
C TYR A 155 -22.49 49.39 -8.26
N GLU A 156 -22.91 50.05 -7.17
CA GLU A 156 -22.19 50.02 -5.90
C GLU A 156 -22.09 48.58 -5.34
N LYS A 157 -23.19 47.82 -5.40
CA LYS A 157 -23.18 46.40 -5.00
C LYS A 157 -22.24 45.57 -5.88
N TYR A 158 -22.28 45.75 -7.21
CA TYR A 158 -21.36 45.04 -8.10
C TYR A 158 -19.91 45.43 -7.85
N ARG A 159 -19.63 46.72 -7.63
CA ARG A 159 -18.29 47.21 -7.29
C ARG A 159 -17.79 46.59 -5.98
N GLY A 160 -18.63 46.52 -4.95
CA GLY A 160 -18.32 45.86 -3.68
C GLY A 160 -18.06 44.36 -3.86
N GLY A 161 -18.92 43.68 -4.63
CA GLY A 161 -18.75 42.26 -4.96
C GLY A 161 -17.46 41.97 -5.72
N ILE A 162 -17.09 42.80 -6.71
CA ILE A 162 -15.84 42.67 -7.46
C ILE A 162 -14.63 42.90 -6.54
N ALA A 163 -14.68 43.90 -5.67
CA ALA A 163 -13.60 44.16 -4.72
C ALA A 163 -13.40 42.98 -3.76
N GLN A 164 -14.50 42.44 -3.20
CA GLN A 164 -14.45 41.28 -2.32
C GLN A 164 -13.92 40.04 -3.05
N LEU A 165 -14.42 39.80 -4.26
CA LEU A 165 -13.97 38.70 -5.12
C LEU A 165 -12.47 38.81 -5.41
N ASN A 166 -11.97 39.99 -5.80
CA ASN A 166 -10.55 40.22 -6.01
C ASN A 166 -9.74 39.99 -4.74
N THR A 167 -10.21 40.45 -3.57
CA THR A 167 -9.49 40.21 -2.31
C THR A 167 -9.44 38.72 -1.96
N ASN A 168 -10.51 37.97 -2.18
CA ASN A 168 -10.53 36.53 -1.96
C ASN A 168 -9.59 35.82 -2.94
N PHE A 169 -9.65 36.15 -4.23
CA PHE A 169 -8.72 35.61 -5.22
C PHE A 169 -7.26 35.89 -4.89
N THR A 170 -6.92 37.10 -4.42
CA THR A 170 -5.55 37.40 -4.02
C THR A 170 -5.11 36.60 -2.80
N LYS A 171 -6.02 36.30 -1.86
CA LYS A 171 -5.75 35.46 -0.70
C LYS A 171 -5.55 34.01 -1.10
N GLU A 172 -6.49 33.45 -1.87
CA GLU A 172 -6.42 32.07 -2.38
C GLU A 172 -5.14 31.86 -3.21
N LEU A 173 -4.76 32.84 -4.03
CA LEU A 173 -3.52 32.79 -4.80
C LEU A 173 -2.29 32.78 -3.88
N ALA A 174 -2.28 33.63 -2.84
CA ALA A 174 -1.18 33.66 -1.88
C ALA A 174 -1.07 32.37 -1.07
N GLU A 175 -2.21 31.80 -0.64
CA GLU A 175 -2.28 30.51 0.06
C GLU A 175 -1.77 29.37 -0.83
N ALA A 176 -2.26 29.28 -2.07
CA ALA A 176 -1.80 28.26 -3.03
C ALA A 176 -0.29 28.39 -3.34
N GLN A 177 0.24 29.62 -3.41
CA GLN A 177 1.67 29.85 -3.57
C GLN A 177 2.48 29.42 -2.33
N ALA A 178 1.97 29.69 -1.14
CA ALA A 178 2.59 29.27 0.11
C ALA A 178 2.62 27.74 0.25
N ASP A 179 1.51 27.07 -0.05
CA ASP A 179 1.40 25.61 -0.05
C ASP A 179 2.35 24.98 -1.07
N LEU A 180 2.45 25.57 -2.27
CA LEU A 180 3.40 25.13 -3.29
C LEU A 180 4.86 25.30 -2.82
N ALA A 181 5.20 26.41 -2.17
CA ALA A 181 6.54 26.61 -1.63
C ALA A 181 6.87 25.61 -0.49
N GLN A 182 5.91 25.38 0.42
CA GLN A 182 6.07 24.43 1.52
C GLN A 182 6.23 22.99 1.01
N THR A 183 5.39 22.57 0.06
CA THR A 183 5.45 21.24 -0.53
C THR A 183 6.75 21.03 -1.29
N LYS A 184 7.20 22.02 -2.09
CA LYS A 184 8.53 21.99 -2.72
C LYS A 184 9.65 21.80 -1.70
N GLN A 185 9.68 22.60 -0.63
CA GLN A 185 10.71 22.50 0.39
C GLN A 185 10.66 21.17 1.15
N ARG A 186 9.48 20.59 1.35
CA ARG A 186 9.34 19.25 1.95
C ARG A 186 9.94 18.19 1.03
N VAL A 187 9.54 18.20 -0.25
CA VAL A 187 10.04 17.23 -1.25
C VAL A 187 11.55 17.37 -1.44
N GLU A 188 12.10 18.59 -1.49
CA GLU A 188 13.55 18.80 -1.59
C GLU A 188 14.31 18.24 -0.39
N ARG A 189 13.74 18.35 0.83
CA ARG A 189 14.32 17.75 2.03
C ARG A 189 14.28 16.23 1.98
N GLU A 190 13.14 15.66 1.60
CA GLU A 190 12.96 14.21 1.45
C GLU A 190 13.90 13.64 0.36
N LEU A 191 14.02 14.33 -0.78
CA LEU A 191 14.96 13.96 -1.85
C LEU A 191 16.41 13.98 -1.36
N LYS A 192 16.84 15.01 -0.65
CA LYS A 192 18.22 15.07 -0.09
C LYS A 192 18.50 13.94 0.89
N VAL A 193 17.54 13.59 1.74
CA VAL A 193 17.68 12.45 2.65
C VAL A 193 17.79 11.16 1.86
N LEU A 194 16.96 10.98 0.83
CA LEU A 194 16.99 9.78 -0.01
C LEU A 194 18.30 9.68 -0.79
N GLU A 195 18.81 10.78 -1.34
CA GLU A 195 20.11 10.86 -2.01
C GLU A 195 21.25 10.45 -1.06
N GLN A 196 21.22 10.91 0.19
CA GLN A 196 22.21 10.50 1.20
C GLN A 196 22.12 9.00 1.52
N GLN A 197 20.91 8.46 1.65
CA GLN A 197 20.71 7.02 1.89
C GLN A 197 21.21 6.18 0.72
N VAL A 198 20.96 6.60 -0.52
CA VAL A 198 21.46 5.93 -1.72
C VAL A 198 22.99 5.96 -1.74
N ALA A 199 23.61 7.12 -1.47
CA ALA A 199 25.05 7.25 -1.41
C ALA A 199 25.69 6.36 -0.32
N GLU A 200 25.06 6.26 0.86
CA GLU A 200 25.51 5.38 1.94
C GLU A 200 25.44 3.90 1.53
N VAL A 201 24.34 3.48 0.90
CA VAL A 201 24.17 2.11 0.42
C VAL A 201 25.17 1.78 -0.68
N ASP A 202 25.42 2.70 -1.61
CA ASP A 202 26.43 2.52 -2.67
C ASP A 202 27.84 2.40 -2.09
N GLN A 203 28.16 3.18 -1.05
CA GLN A 203 29.44 3.06 -0.36
C GLN A 203 29.57 1.70 0.33
N ARG A 204 28.52 1.24 1.04
CA ARG A 204 28.50 -0.10 1.65
C ARG A 204 28.65 -1.19 0.59
N LEU A 205 27.94 -1.08 -0.52
CA LEU A 205 28.04 -2.04 -1.63
C LEU A 205 29.47 -2.12 -2.17
N LYS A 206 30.13 -0.96 -2.39
CA LYS A 206 31.54 -0.92 -2.82
C LYS A 206 32.46 -1.60 -1.81
N THR A 207 32.33 -1.31 -0.51
CA THR A 207 33.16 -1.98 0.51
C THR A 207 32.96 -3.50 0.52
N LYS A 208 31.72 -3.97 0.37
CA LYS A 208 31.43 -5.41 0.27
C LYS A 208 31.94 -6.05 -1.02
N GLN A 209 31.91 -5.32 -2.14
CA GLN A 209 32.52 -5.78 -3.39
C GLN A 209 34.05 -5.89 -3.27
N ASP A 210 34.69 -4.95 -2.57
CA ASP A 210 36.13 -4.99 -2.31
C ASP A 210 36.52 -6.13 -1.36
N GLU A 211 35.76 -6.33 -0.26
CA GLU A 211 35.91 -7.49 0.62
C GLU A 211 35.79 -8.81 -0.16
N LEU A 212 34.77 -8.91 -1.03
CA LEU A 212 34.57 -10.08 -1.88
C LEU A 212 35.74 -10.28 -2.85
N ARG A 213 36.28 -9.20 -3.43
CA ARG A 213 37.45 -9.27 -4.31
C ARG A 213 38.68 -9.79 -3.58
N VAL A 214 38.92 -9.30 -2.35
CA VAL A 214 40.03 -9.79 -1.50
C VAL A 214 39.84 -11.28 -1.19
N LEU A 215 38.63 -11.68 -0.80
CA LEU A 215 38.34 -13.08 -0.50
C LEU A 215 38.50 -13.98 -1.72
N ASN A 216 38.07 -13.52 -2.90
CA ASN A 216 38.23 -14.28 -4.13
C ASN A 216 39.71 -14.38 -4.54
N SER A 217 40.49 -13.30 -4.36
CA SER A 217 41.95 -13.34 -4.54
C SER A 217 42.61 -14.33 -3.59
N TYR A 218 42.18 -14.38 -2.32
CA TYR A 218 42.68 -15.36 -1.36
C TYR A 218 42.35 -16.78 -1.81
N LYS A 219 41.08 -17.04 -2.15
CA LYS A 219 40.61 -18.36 -2.58
C LYS A 219 41.35 -18.88 -3.82
N ASP A 220 41.55 -18.03 -4.83
CA ASP A 220 42.06 -18.46 -6.12
C ASP A 220 43.60 -18.42 -6.19
N LYS A 221 44.27 -17.54 -5.44
CA LYS A 221 45.74 -17.36 -5.51
C LYS A 221 46.47 -17.84 -4.27
N GLU A 222 46.10 -17.36 -3.10
CA GLU A 222 46.87 -17.65 -1.87
C GLU A 222 46.57 -19.02 -1.30
N TYR A 223 45.30 -19.40 -1.27
CA TYR A 223 44.86 -20.64 -0.66
C TYR A 223 45.46 -21.88 -1.32
N PRO A 224 45.50 -22.02 -2.67
CA PRO A 224 46.11 -23.18 -3.30
C PRO A 224 47.62 -23.28 -3.00
N VAL A 225 48.32 -22.14 -2.94
CA VAL A 225 49.75 -22.10 -2.61
C VAL A 225 49.98 -22.51 -1.15
N LYS A 226 49.18 -21.99 -0.22
CA LYS A 226 49.25 -22.37 1.21
C LYS A 226 48.90 -23.84 1.42
N ALA A 227 47.88 -24.35 0.73
CA ALA A 227 47.50 -25.76 0.76
C ALA A 227 48.63 -26.66 0.22
N MET A 228 49.24 -26.28 -0.91
CA MET A 228 50.41 -26.96 -1.44
C MET A 228 51.57 -26.97 -0.44
N MET A 229 51.85 -25.83 0.20
CA MET A 229 52.91 -25.74 1.22
C MET A 229 52.64 -26.63 2.43
N ILE A 230 51.38 -26.70 2.90
CA ILE A 230 50.98 -27.62 3.97
C ILE A 230 51.23 -29.07 3.53
N THR A 231 50.82 -29.46 2.33
CA THR A 231 51.06 -30.84 1.85
C THR A 231 52.55 -31.17 1.70
N ASN A 232 53.39 -30.21 1.32
CA ASN A 232 54.84 -30.40 1.27
C ASN A 232 55.42 -30.59 2.68
N LEU A 233 55.04 -29.74 3.64
CA LEU A 233 55.46 -29.88 5.03
C LEU A 233 55.01 -31.20 5.66
N MET A 234 53.79 -31.68 5.33
CA MET A 234 53.32 -33.00 5.76
C MET A 234 54.17 -34.14 5.20
N LYS A 235 54.62 -34.03 3.94
CA LYS A 235 55.53 -35.02 3.33
C LYS A 235 56.91 -34.97 3.98
N GLU A 236 57.45 -33.77 4.24
CA GLU A 236 58.71 -33.62 4.95
C GLU A 236 58.64 -34.23 6.35
N LEU A 237 57.54 -34.01 7.07
CA LEU A 237 57.31 -34.61 8.38
C LEU A 237 57.26 -36.13 8.32
N GLU A 238 56.55 -36.71 7.35
CA GLU A 238 56.48 -38.17 7.20
C GLU A 238 57.83 -38.76 6.79
N ASN A 239 58.59 -38.08 5.92
CA ASN A 239 59.93 -38.51 5.55
C ASN A 239 60.87 -38.51 6.76
N VAL A 240 60.86 -37.46 7.57
CA VAL A 240 61.68 -37.38 8.80
C VAL A 240 61.24 -38.46 9.80
N LYS A 241 59.94 -38.70 9.94
CA LYS A 241 59.42 -39.76 10.80
C LYS A 241 59.84 -41.15 10.34
N ASN A 242 59.79 -41.43 9.04
CA ASN A 242 60.24 -42.70 8.47
C ASN A 242 61.76 -42.87 8.65
N SER A 243 62.55 -41.84 8.36
CA SER A 243 64.00 -41.85 8.60
C SER A 243 64.34 -42.11 10.07
N ASN A 244 63.65 -41.45 11.01
CA ASN A 244 63.86 -41.68 12.44
C ASN A 244 63.42 -43.09 12.88
N GLN A 245 62.40 -43.66 12.24
CA GLN A 245 61.97 -45.04 12.49
C GLN A 245 63.02 -46.04 12.01
N GLU A 246 63.56 -45.85 10.79
CA GLU A 246 64.67 -46.63 10.24
C GLU A 246 65.89 -46.56 11.16
N ASP A 247 66.31 -45.36 11.58
CA ASP A 247 67.42 -45.17 12.52
C ASP A 247 67.17 -45.90 13.86
N SER A 248 65.93 -45.88 14.37
CA SER A 248 65.57 -46.58 15.61
C SER A 248 65.67 -48.09 15.45
N GLU A 249 65.21 -48.64 14.32
CA GLU A 249 65.28 -50.07 14.03
C GLU A 249 66.73 -50.53 13.84
N GLU A 250 67.57 -49.72 13.18
CA GLU A 250 69.00 -49.97 13.07
C GLU A 250 69.69 -49.98 14.44
N LEU A 251 69.36 -49.01 15.30
CA LEU A 251 69.89 -48.97 16.66
C LEU A 251 69.46 -50.18 17.49
N GLU A 252 68.19 -50.59 17.41
CA GLU A 252 67.72 -51.81 18.08
C GLU A 252 68.45 -53.05 17.56
N HIS A 253 68.70 -53.13 16.24
CA HIS A 253 69.48 -54.22 15.65
C HIS A 253 70.92 -54.25 16.18
N ILE A 254 71.58 -53.09 16.27
CA ILE A 254 72.93 -52.94 16.83
C ILE A 254 72.93 -53.37 18.31
N ILE A 255 71.97 -52.88 19.10
CA ILE A 255 71.84 -53.22 20.53
C ILE A 255 71.69 -54.73 20.70
N ASN A 256 70.78 -55.37 19.95
CA ASN A 256 70.54 -56.81 20.02
C ASN A 256 71.78 -57.61 19.59
N THR A 257 72.49 -57.13 18.57
CA THR A 257 73.72 -57.78 18.10
C THR A 257 74.84 -57.68 19.13
N GLU A 258 75.07 -56.51 19.72
CA GLU A 258 76.06 -56.32 20.78
C GLU A 258 75.69 -57.09 22.05
N LEU A 259 74.44 -57.06 22.50
CA LEU A 259 73.95 -57.88 23.61
C LEU A 259 74.17 -59.38 23.35
N GLY A 260 73.91 -59.84 22.12
CA GLY A 260 74.18 -61.22 21.72
C GLY A 260 75.67 -61.58 21.74
N LYS A 261 76.57 -60.65 21.40
CA LYS A 261 78.02 -60.83 21.52
C LYS A 261 78.44 -60.93 23.00
N TYR A 262 77.99 -60.00 23.83
CA TYR A 262 78.27 -60.02 25.28
C TYR A 262 77.76 -61.28 25.95
N GLU A 263 76.57 -61.76 25.58
CA GLU A 263 76.01 -63.00 26.13
C GLU A 263 76.86 -64.22 25.74
N LYS A 264 77.27 -64.31 24.47
CA LYS A 264 78.16 -65.39 24.00
C LYS A 264 79.52 -65.34 24.70
N GLU A 265 80.11 -64.16 24.83
CA GLU A 265 81.38 -63.97 25.53
C GLU A 265 81.25 -64.36 27.01
N ARG A 266 80.18 -63.92 27.68
CA ARG A 266 79.87 -64.30 29.07
C ARG A 266 79.72 -65.81 29.23
N ILE A 267 79.00 -66.49 28.34
CA ILE A 267 78.84 -67.95 28.36
C ILE A 267 80.20 -68.61 28.13
N HIS A 268 80.99 -68.14 27.16
CA HIS A 268 82.30 -68.68 26.85
C HIS A 268 83.27 -68.55 28.04
N THR A 269 83.39 -67.35 28.63
CA THR A 269 84.22 -67.12 29.82
C THR A 269 83.76 -67.94 31.01
N THR A 270 82.44 -68.09 31.21
CA THR A 270 81.89 -68.92 32.29
C THR A 270 82.22 -70.39 32.07
N ASN A 271 82.09 -70.89 30.84
CA ASN A 271 82.43 -72.27 30.47
C ASN A 271 83.93 -72.53 30.59
N ASP A 272 84.79 -71.57 30.23
CA ASP A 272 86.24 -71.70 30.40
C ASP A 272 86.65 -71.68 31.87
N ILE A 273 86.10 -70.76 32.68
CA ILE A 273 86.35 -70.73 34.12
C ILE A 273 85.88 -72.04 34.76
N THR A 274 84.66 -72.50 34.45
CA THR A 274 84.14 -73.76 34.99
C THR A 274 84.98 -74.95 34.55
N ARG A 275 85.39 -75.03 33.27
CA ARG A 275 86.31 -76.06 32.78
C ARG A 275 87.62 -76.06 33.56
N VAL A 276 88.32 -74.92 33.65
CA VAL A 276 89.60 -74.82 34.37
C VAL A 276 89.45 -75.21 35.84
N VAL A 277 88.41 -74.71 36.51
CA VAL A 277 88.12 -75.05 37.92
C VAL A 277 87.82 -76.55 38.07
N THR A 278 87.06 -77.15 37.15
CA THR A 278 86.78 -78.59 37.19
C THR A 278 88.02 -79.45 36.89
N GLU A 279 88.86 -79.05 35.94
CA GLU A 279 90.10 -79.75 35.59
C GLU A 279 91.10 -79.70 36.76
N ASP A 280 91.27 -78.54 37.40
CA ASP A 280 92.11 -78.37 38.58
C ASP A 280 91.58 -79.20 39.77
N ALA A 281 90.28 -79.09 40.07
CA ALA A 281 89.63 -79.86 41.12
C ALA A 281 89.76 -81.38 40.90
N VAL A 282 89.55 -81.87 39.67
CA VAL A 282 89.77 -83.27 39.31
C VAL A 282 91.25 -83.61 39.39
N GLY A 283 92.16 -82.75 38.95
CA GLY A 283 93.61 -82.91 39.07
C GLY A 283 94.05 -83.21 40.50
N MET A 284 93.49 -82.48 41.47
CA MET A 284 93.74 -82.64 42.91
C MET A 284 93.11 -83.90 43.54
N MET A 285 92.17 -84.57 42.87
CA MET A 285 91.55 -85.79 43.41
C MET A 285 92.52 -86.98 43.39
N HIS A 286 92.50 -87.78 44.47
CA HIS A 286 93.26 -89.02 44.56
C HIS A 286 92.85 -90.01 43.44
N PRO A 287 93.78 -90.76 42.81
CA PRO A 287 93.47 -91.68 41.71
C PRO A 287 92.35 -92.68 42.01
N SER A 288 92.31 -93.23 43.24
CA SER A 288 91.23 -94.14 43.65
C SER A 288 89.83 -93.49 43.61
N LEU A 289 89.73 -92.18 43.88
CA LEU A 289 88.47 -91.45 43.80
C LEU A 289 88.06 -91.19 42.34
N LYS A 290 89.04 -90.97 41.43
CA LYS A 290 88.80 -90.86 39.99
C LYS A 290 88.27 -92.17 39.40
N ASP A 291 88.90 -93.28 39.76
CA ASP A 291 88.47 -94.61 39.33
C ASP A 291 87.07 -94.94 39.88
N MET A 292 86.80 -94.59 41.14
CA MET A 292 85.47 -94.74 41.74
C MET A 292 84.42 -93.86 41.07
N ALA A 293 84.74 -92.60 40.75
CA ALA A 293 83.82 -91.71 40.02
C ALA A 293 83.54 -92.22 38.60
N LEU A 294 84.55 -92.74 37.91
CA LEU A 294 84.41 -93.36 36.60
C LEU A 294 83.55 -94.62 36.68
N GLN A 295 83.82 -95.50 37.65
CA GLN A 295 83.00 -96.69 37.91
C GLN A 295 81.56 -96.32 38.26
N ASN A 296 81.35 -95.29 39.09
CA ASN A 296 80.01 -94.80 39.41
C ASN A 296 79.30 -94.24 38.17
N MET A 297 80.01 -93.58 37.26
CA MET A 297 79.43 -93.06 36.02
C MET A 297 79.08 -94.18 35.04
N VAL A 298 79.97 -95.17 34.88
CA VAL A 298 79.70 -96.38 34.09
C VAL A 298 78.52 -97.14 34.68
N MET A 299 78.51 -97.37 36.00
CA MET A 299 77.42 -98.05 36.70
C MET A 299 76.12 -97.27 36.58
N LYS A 300 76.13 -95.94 36.65
CA LYS A 300 74.93 -95.12 36.41
C LYS A 300 74.40 -95.30 34.99
N LYS A 301 75.28 -95.33 33.98
CA LYS A 301 74.89 -95.60 32.59
C LYS A 301 74.33 -97.01 32.41
N GLU A 302 74.92 -97.99 33.09
CA GLU A 302 74.44 -99.38 33.09
C GLU A 302 73.06 -99.50 33.78
N ILE A 303 72.88 -98.81 34.91
CA ILE A 303 71.57 -98.73 35.59
C ILE A 303 70.55 -98.06 34.68
N GLU A 304 70.88 -96.93 34.03
CA GLU A 304 69.99 -96.27 33.07
C GLU A 304 69.60 -97.22 31.92
N PHE A 305 70.52 -98.06 31.47
CA PHE A 305 70.28 -99.06 30.43
C PHE A 305 69.35 -100.19 30.93
N HIS A 306 69.69 -100.88 32.02
CA HIS A 306 68.87 -101.96 32.58
C HIS A 306 67.51 -101.47 33.07
N THR A 307 67.39 -100.22 33.53
CA THR A 307 66.09 -99.66 33.93
C THR A 307 65.16 -99.55 32.72
N LYS A 308 65.68 -99.13 31.56
CA LYS A 308 64.90 -99.11 30.31
C LYS A 308 64.51 -100.51 29.88
N GLU A 309 65.42 -101.49 29.99
CA GLU A 309 65.17 -102.89 29.65
C GLU A 309 64.12 -103.53 30.56
N GLN A 310 64.21 -103.33 31.88
CA GLN A 310 63.23 -103.82 32.85
C GLN A 310 61.84 -103.23 32.62
N VAL A 311 61.74 -101.94 32.26
CA VAL A 311 60.45 -101.33 31.90
C VAL A 311 59.87 -102.02 30.67
N GLY A 312 60.68 -102.23 29.63
CA GLY A 312 60.27 -102.95 28.42
C GLY A 312 59.77 -104.38 28.71
N LEU A 313 60.49 -105.14 29.54
CA LEU A 313 60.08 -106.49 29.95
C LEU A 313 58.79 -106.49 30.77
N ARG A 314 58.65 -105.56 31.73
CA ARG A 314 57.42 -105.42 32.54
C ARG A 314 56.20 -105.14 31.66
N ASP A 315 56.35 -104.30 30.64
CA ASP A 315 55.28 -103.98 29.72
C ASP A 315 54.89 -105.19 28.85
N ALA A 316 55.88 -106.00 28.43
CA ALA A 316 55.64 -107.26 27.72
C ALA A 316 54.92 -108.30 28.61
N THR A 317 55.33 -108.48 29.87
CA THR A 317 54.64 -109.40 30.81
C THR A 317 53.19 -108.97 31.04
N LYS A 318 52.94 -107.66 31.24
CA LYS A 318 51.57 -107.13 31.35
C LYS A 318 50.76 -107.32 30.07
N ALA A 319 51.38 -107.34 28.89
CA ALA A 319 50.68 -107.61 27.63
C ALA A 319 50.26 -109.08 27.54
N LEU A 320 51.16 -110.00 27.91
CA LEU A 320 50.89 -111.44 28.01
C LEU A 320 49.82 -111.77 29.05
N GLU A 321 49.88 -111.16 30.24
CA GLU A 321 48.84 -111.32 31.27
C GLU A 321 47.47 -110.87 30.75
N ARG A 322 47.41 -109.74 30.03
CA ARG A 322 46.18 -109.26 29.39
C ARG A 322 45.67 -110.21 28.30
N GLU A 323 46.57 -110.90 27.60
CA GLU A 323 46.20 -111.90 26.58
C GLU A 323 45.66 -113.18 27.23
N VAL A 324 46.31 -113.66 28.29
CA VAL A 324 45.82 -114.79 29.10
C VAL A 324 44.46 -114.46 29.74
N ASP A 325 44.28 -113.26 30.30
CA ASP A 325 43.00 -112.82 30.86
C ASP A 325 41.90 -112.74 29.80
N LYS A 326 42.23 -112.32 28.57
CA LYS A 326 41.28 -112.34 27.45
C LYS A 326 40.90 -113.77 27.07
N LEU A 327 41.88 -114.67 26.97
CA LEU A 327 41.64 -116.09 26.66
C LEU A 327 40.82 -116.80 27.75
N LEU A 328 40.97 -116.41 29.03
CA LEU A 328 40.19 -116.93 30.15
C LEU A 328 38.77 -116.35 30.24
N ARG A 329 38.55 -115.11 29.78
CA ARG A 329 37.24 -114.44 29.78
C ARG A 329 36.39 -114.75 28.56
N ASP A 330 36.96 -115.26 27.48
CA ASP A 330 36.20 -115.66 26.29
C ASP A 330 35.37 -116.93 26.56
N PRO A 331 34.02 -116.89 26.47
CA PRO A 331 33.15 -118.02 26.79
C PRO A 331 33.21 -119.20 25.79
N LYS A 332 34.06 -119.12 24.76
CA LYS A 332 34.27 -120.19 23.75
C LYS A 332 35.40 -121.15 24.10
N THR A 333 36.30 -120.80 25.03
CA THR A 333 37.43 -121.63 25.49
C THR A 333 37.10 -122.42 26.76
N ASN A 334 35.96 -122.14 27.41
CA ASN A 334 35.51 -122.84 28.61
C ASN A 334 34.74 -124.12 28.24
N ILE A 335 35.50 -125.16 27.86
CA ILE A 335 35.03 -126.46 27.33
C ILE A 335 33.95 -127.13 28.22
N ARG A 336 33.98 -126.87 29.54
CA ARG A 336 32.99 -127.38 30.50
C ARG A 336 31.61 -126.74 30.39
N LEU A 337 31.52 -125.45 30.05
CA LEU A 337 30.26 -124.72 29.89
C LEU A 337 29.60 -124.95 28.51
N GLN A 338 30.38 -125.35 27.50
CA GLN A 338 29.86 -125.68 26.17
C GLN A 338 29.23 -127.08 26.07
N MET A 339 29.74 -128.08 26.80
CA MET A 339 29.27 -129.47 26.66
C MET A 339 28.03 -129.81 27.50
N PHE A 340 27.77 -129.10 28.61
CA PHE A 340 26.65 -129.41 29.50
C PHE A 340 25.88 -128.16 29.96
N PRO A 341 25.09 -127.52 29.08
CA PRO A 341 24.30 -126.34 29.45
C PRO A 341 23.19 -126.65 30.47
N GLU A 342 22.65 -127.88 30.46
CA GLU A 342 21.50 -128.25 31.28
C GLU A 342 21.81 -128.62 32.74
N PHE A 343 23.08 -128.86 33.09
CA PHE A 343 23.50 -129.15 34.47
C PHE A 343 23.90 -127.91 35.28
N PHE A 344 24.04 -126.76 34.63
CA PHE A 344 24.39 -125.49 35.30
C PHE A 344 23.34 -124.38 35.06
N PRO A 345 22.03 -124.60 35.34
CA PRO A 345 21.09 -123.50 35.40
C PRO A 345 21.51 -122.58 36.55
N THR A 346 21.74 -121.32 36.23
CA THR A 346 21.98 -120.21 37.17
C THR A 346 20.76 -120.00 38.06
N ARG A 347 20.56 -120.89 39.04
CA ARG A 347 19.66 -120.63 40.17
C ARG A 347 20.43 -119.87 41.23
N THR A 348 19.89 -118.72 41.60
CA THR A 348 20.32 -117.89 42.73
C THR A 348 20.23 -118.72 44.01
N LYS A 349 21.38 -119.06 44.60
CA LYS A 349 21.45 -119.71 45.92
C LYS A 349 21.00 -118.70 46.98
N CYS A 350 20.07 -119.11 47.86
CA CYS A 350 19.59 -118.33 49.00
C CYS A 350 20.75 -117.95 49.92
N THR A 351 20.83 -116.67 50.28
CA THR A 351 21.80 -116.11 51.24
C THR A 351 21.27 -116.21 52.68
N PRO A 352 22.14 -116.22 53.70
CA PRO A 352 21.77 -116.58 55.08
C PRO A 352 20.68 -115.74 55.76
N ASP A 353 20.34 -114.57 55.23
CA ASP A 353 19.31 -113.65 55.77
C ASP A 353 17.95 -113.72 55.04
N MET A 354 17.69 -114.77 54.26
CA MET A 354 16.36 -115.02 53.69
C MET A 354 15.50 -115.83 54.66
N ASP A 355 14.45 -115.22 55.21
CA ASP A 355 13.45 -115.89 56.05
C ASP A 355 12.72 -116.99 55.26
N VAL A 356 12.94 -118.25 55.66
CA VAL A 356 12.30 -119.43 55.08
C VAL A 356 11.03 -119.73 55.87
N VAL A 357 9.87 -119.45 55.27
CA VAL A 357 8.57 -119.86 55.83
C VAL A 357 8.34 -121.33 55.46
N LEU A 358 8.48 -122.21 56.45
CA LEU A 358 8.19 -123.64 56.32
C LEU A 358 6.73 -123.91 56.71
N ASP A 359 5.96 -124.38 55.75
CA ASP A 359 4.54 -124.72 55.93
C ASP A 359 4.44 -126.10 56.60
N ILE A 360 4.37 -126.13 57.94
CA ILE A 360 4.24 -127.36 58.74
C ILE A 360 2.91 -127.32 59.51
N PRO A 361 1.97 -128.24 59.23
CA PRO A 361 0.65 -128.27 59.86
C PRO A 361 0.68 -128.82 61.30
N THR A 362 0.03 -128.12 62.25
CA THR A 362 -0.17 -128.58 63.64
C THR A 362 -1.59 -129.12 63.87
N GLN A 363 -1.67 -130.27 64.55
CA GLN A 363 -2.91 -130.97 64.90
C GLN A 363 -3.71 -130.26 66.02
N GLN A 364 -5.00 -129.97 65.80
CA GLN A 364 -6.00 -129.80 66.86
C GLN A 364 -7.20 -130.73 66.59
N TRP A 365 -7.74 -131.29 67.67
CA TRP A 365 -8.48 -132.56 67.73
C TRP A 365 -9.95 -132.45 67.27
N LEU A 366 -10.53 -133.58 66.85
CA LEU A 366 -11.93 -133.73 66.39
C LEU A 366 -12.96 -133.19 67.42
N PRO A 367 -14.05 -132.54 66.95
CA PRO A 367 -15.17 -132.15 67.81
C PRO A 367 -16.18 -133.30 68.03
N ILE A 368 -16.76 -133.35 69.23
CA ILE A 368 -18.18 -133.67 69.45
C ILE A 368 -18.92 -132.34 69.41
#